data_AF-A0A3C1G262-F1
#
_entry.id   AF-A0A3C1G262-F1
#
_cell.length_a   1.000
_cell.length_b   1.000
_cell.length_c   1.000
_cell.angle_alpha   90.00
_cell.angle_beta   90.00
_cell.angle_gamma   90.00
#
_symmetry.space_group_name_H-M   'P 1'
#
loop_
_entity.id
_entity.type
_entity.pdbx_description
1 polymer ?
#
loop_
_entity_poly.entity_id
_entity_poly.type
_entity_poly.pdbx_seq_one_letter_code
_entity_poly.pdbx_strand_id
1 'polypeptide(L)'
;MSTIKEMCLWIKKELGPDTPIHFSRFFPLYKLKTLPPTPVSTLEKAREVAYSAGLEYVYIGNIPGHEGENTFCPKCKKMIIQRRGYMMGEINLKAGKCRYCGKPIPGIWT
;
A
#
# COMPACT_ATOMS: atom_id res chain seq x y z
N MET A 1 -17.30 -5.12 0.07
CA MET A 1 -16.18 -4.65 -0.79
C MET A 1 -16.59 -3.55 -1.77
N SER A 2 -17.88 -3.39 -2.13
CA SER A 2 -18.38 -2.29 -2.97
C SER A 2 -17.94 -0.91 -2.48
N THR A 3 -18.11 -0.63 -1.18
CA THR A 3 -17.72 0.66 -0.58
C THR A 3 -16.23 0.97 -0.75
N ILE A 4 -15.35 -0.02 -0.61
CA ILE A 4 -13.90 0.16 -0.83
C ILE A 4 -13.62 0.48 -2.29
N LYS A 5 -14.29 -0.21 -3.22
CA LYS A 5 -14.16 0.06 -4.65
C LYS A 5 -14.59 1.48 -5.00
N GLU A 6 -15.75 1.92 -4.51
CA GLU A 6 -16.27 3.28 -4.71
C GLU A 6 -15.32 4.34 -4.18
N MET A 7 -14.81 4.15 -2.95
CA MET A 7 -13.79 5.01 -2.36
C MET A 7 -12.52 5.07 -3.21
N CYS A 8 -12.00 3.93 -3.68
CA CYS A 8 -10.79 3.90 -4.50
C CYS A 8 -10.98 4.57 -5.87
N LEU A 9 -12.15 4.38 -6.50
CA LEU A 9 -12.50 5.06 -7.75
C LEU A 9 -12.58 6.58 -7.56
N TRP A 10 -13.17 7.02 -6.45
CA TRP A 10 -13.23 8.44 -6.10
C TRP A 10 -11.82 9.01 -5.86
N ILE A 11 -11.00 8.36 -5.04
CA ILE A 11 -9.60 8.79 -4.79
C ILE A 11 -8.83 8.92 -6.09
N LYS A 12 -8.89 7.90 -6.95
CA LYS A 12 -8.21 7.94 -8.25
C LYS A 12 -8.69 9.09 -9.12
N LYS A 13 -10.00 9.34 -9.16
CA LYS A 13 -10.61 10.38 -10.00
C LYS A 13 -10.25 11.78 -9.53
N GLU A 14 -10.29 12.02 -8.23
CA GLU A 14 -10.13 13.37 -7.67
C GLU A 14 -8.69 13.70 -7.27
N LEU A 15 -7.90 12.71 -6.86
CA LEU A 15 -6.54 12.88 -6.32
C LEU A 15 -5.45 12.25 -7.19
N GLY A 16 -5.82 11.48 -8.20
CA GLY A 16 -4.89 10.81 -9.11
C GLY A 16 -4.49 9.40 -8.68
N PRO A 17 -3.99 8.58 -9.63
CA PRO A 17 -3.69 7.17 -9.38
C PRO A 17 -2.45 6.95 -8.49
N ASP A 18 -1.57 7.94 -8.37
CA ASP A 18 -0.36 7.89 -7.55
C ASP A 18 -0.59 8.32 -6.08
N THR A 19 -1.81 8.72 -5.71
CA THR A 19 -2.18 8.95 -4.32
C THR A 19 -2.12 7.64 -3.52
N PRO A 20 -1.31 7.54 -2.45
CA PRO A 20 -1.18 6.32 -1.69
C PRO A 20 -2.38 6.10 -0.77
N ILE A 21 -2.82 4.85 -0.66
CA ILE A 21 -3.84 4.43 0.30
C ILE A 21 -3.27 3.37 1.25
N HIS A 22 -3.67 3.45 2.52
CA HIS A 22 -3.23 2.54 3.57
C HIS A 22 -4.43 1.87 4.22
N PHE A 23 -4.44 0.54 4.20
CA PHE A 23 -5.37 -0.27 4.97
C PHE A 23 -4.67 -0.78 6.23
N SER A 24 -5.00 -0.20 7.38
CA SER A 24 -4.40 -0.60 8.66
C SER A 24 -5.23 -1.71 9.31
N ARG A 25 -4.57 -2.77 9.78
CA ARG A 25 -5.24 -3.86 10.50
C ARG A 25 -5.75 -3.37 11.86
N PHE A 26 -7.04 -3.57 12.10
CA PHE A 26 -7.62 -3.36 13.42
C PHE A 26 -7.25 -4.51 14.37
N PHE A 27 -6.95 -4.16 15.62
CA PHE A 27 -6.81 -5.07 16.75
C PHE A 27 -7.67 -4.60 17.92
N PRO A 28 -8.37 -5.52 18.61
CA PRO A 28 -9.11 -5.18 19.81
C PRO A 28 -8.15 -4.75 20.92
N LEU A 29 -8.23 -3.48 21.32
CA LEU A 29 -7.41 -2.90 22.37
C LEU A 29 -8.26 -2.00 23.28
N TYR A 30 -7.76 -1.79 24.50
CA TYR A 30 -8.38 -0.96 25.53
C TYR A 30 -9.84 -1.35 25.86
N LYS A 31 -10.84 -0.55 25.48
CA LYS A 31 -12.25 -0.79 25.80
C LYS A 31 -12.98 -1.69 24.80
N LEU A 32 -12.48 -1.81 23.57
CA LEU A 32 -13.12 -2.59 22.51
C LEU A 32 -12.47 -3.98 22.42
N LYS A 33 -12.80 -4.85 23.37
CA LYS A 33 -12.18 -6.18 23.53
C LYS A 33 -12.96 -7.33 22.88
N THR A 34 -14.22 -7.11 22.51
CA THR A 34 -15.16 -8.17 22.11
C THR A 34 -15.13 -8.50 20.63
N LEU A 35 -14.54 -7.63 19.79
CA LEU A 35 -14.44 -7.86 18.35
C LEU A 35 -13.12 -8.58 18.02
N PRO A 36 -13.11 -9.51 17.06
CA PRO A 36 -11.87 -10.10 16.60
C PRO A 36 -11.02 -9.05 15.84
N PRO A 37 -9.69 -9.23 15.75
CA PRO A 37 -8.89 -8.44 14.84
C PRO A 37 -9.36 -8.65 13.40
N THR A 38 -9.22 -7.63 12.54
CA THR A 38 -9.57 -7.79 11.13
C THR A 38 -8.73 -8.91 10.52
N PRO A 39 -9.34 -9.90 9.83
CA PRO A 39 -8.59 -10.94 9.15
C PRO A 39 -7.64 -10.35 8.10
N VAL A 40 -6.44 -10.92 7.98
CA VAL A 40 -5.44 -10.48 7.00
C VAL A 40 -6.01 -10.57 5.58
N SER A 41 -6.74 -11.65 5.28
CA SER A 41 -7.41 -11.85 3.99
C SER A 41 -8.45 -10.78 3.63
N THR A 42 -9.04 -10.10 4.63
CA THR A 42 -9.91 -8.96 4.36
C THR A 42 -9.13 -7.76 3.83
N LEU A 43 -7.93 -7.52 4.36
CA LEU A 43 -7.04 -6.44 3.93
C LEU A 43 -6.40 -6.74 2.57
N GLU A 44 -6.01 -7.99 2.32
CA GLU A 44 -5.53 -8.45 1.00
C GLU A 44 -6.59 -8.22 -0.08
N LYS A 45 -7.85 -8.61 0.17
CA LYS A 45 -8.97 -8.31 -0.74
C LYS A 45 -9.18 -6.82 -0.97
N ALA A 46 -9.07 -6.00 0.07
CA ALA A 46 -9.16 -4.55 -0.07
C ALA A 46 -8.01 -4.00 -0.94
N ARG A 47 -6.79 -4.54 -0.77
CA ARG A 47 -5.62 -4.17 -1.55
C ARG A 47 -5.77 -4.54 -3.03
N GLU A 48 -6.27 -5.74 -3.33
CA GLU A 48 -6.58 -6.18 -4.69
C GLU A 48 -7.63 -5.28 -5.37
N VAL A 49 -8.69 -4.90 -4.64
CA VAL A 49 -9.74 -4.00 -5.14
C VAL A 49 -9.16 -2.62 -5.46
N ALA A 50 -8.31 -2.07 -4.59
CA ALA A 50 -7.66 -0.77 -4.80
C ALA A 50 -6.73 -0.78 -6.02
N TYR A 51 -5.91 -1.83 -6.18
CA TYR A 51 -5.11 -2.01 -7.41
C TYR A 51 -5.98 -2.15 -8.65
N SER A 52 -7.07 -2.92 -8.56
CA SER A 52 -8.02 -3.11 -9.68
C SER A 52 -8.76 -1.83 -10.05
N ALA A 53 -8.96 -0.92 -9.09
CA ALA A 53 -9.47 0.42 -9.36
C ALA A 53 -8.44 1.31 -10.10
N GLY A 54 -7.16 0.95 -10.04
CA GLY A 54 -6.05 1.62 -10.71
C GLY A 54 -5.24 2.57 -9.83
N LEU A 55 -5.28 2.39 -8.51
CA LEU A 55 -4.31 3.03 -7.61
C LEU A 55 -2.94 2.35 -7.74
N GLU A 56 -1.88 3.14 -7.70
CA GLU A 56 -0.50 2.69 -7.92
C GLU A 56 0.20 2.22 -6.65
N TYR A 57 -0.17 2.80 -5.50
CA TYR A 57 0.49 2.57 -4.21
C TYR A 57 -0.54 2.20 -3.14
N VAL A 58 -0.64 0.91 -2.85
CA VAL A 58 -1.64 0.36 -1.93
C VAL A 58 -0.93 -0.46 -0.84
N TYR A 59 -1.04 0.02 0.39
CA TYR A 59 -0.32 -0.51 1.53
C TYR A 59 -1.26 -1.22 2.51
N ILE A 60 -0.75 -2.29 3.13
CA ILE A 60 -1.36 -2.93 4.30
C ILE A 60 -0.41 -2.70 5.47
N GLY A 61 -0.93 -2.10 6.53
CA GLY A 61 -0.16 -1.78 7.74
C GLY A 61 -0.61 -2.58 8.95
N ASN A 62 0.18 -2.46 10.02
CA ASN A 62 -0.06 -3.13 11.30
C ASN A 62 -0.02 -4.67 11.19
N ILE A 63 0.80 -5.17 10.25
CA ILE A 63 1.12 -6.59 10.08
C ILE A 63 2.62 -6.68 9.79
N PRO A 64 3.47 -6.68 10.83
CA PRO A 64 4.92 -6.61 10.64
C PRO A 64 5.46 -7.69 9.70
N GLY A 65 6.13 -7.28 8.62
CA GLY A 65 6.75 -8.17 7.64
C GLY A 65 5.82 -8.67 6.55
N HIS A 66 4.58 -8.19 6.50
CA HIS A 66 3.68 -8.45 5.39
C HIS A 66 4.17 -7.74 4.12
N GLU A 67 4.09 -8.40 2.96
CA GLU A 67 4.54 -7.81 1.70
C GLU A 67 3.81 -6.52 1.32
N GLY A 68 2.60 -6.34 1.84
CA GLY A 68 1.80 -5.12 1.72
C GLY A 68 2.41 -3.87 2.38
N GLU A 69 3.43 -4.01 3.20
CA GLU A 69 4.20 -2.88 3.74
C GLU A 69 5.20 -2.33 2.71
N ASN A 70 5.63 -3.14 1.73
CA ASN A 70 6.65 -2.76 0.75
C ASN A 70 6.09 -1.83 -0.34
N THR A 71 6.96 -0.99 -0.89
CA THR A 71 6.65 -0.19 -2.09
C THR A 71 7.09 -0.95 -3.34
N PHE A 72 6.19 -1.09 -4.30
CA PHE A 72 6.45 -1.71 -5.60
C PHE A 72 6.41 -0.66 -6.71
N CYS A 73 7.21 -0.85 -7.76
CA CYS A 73 7.16 0.00 -8.93
C CYS A 73 5.82 -0.21 -9.65
N PRO A 74 5.00 0.82 -9.88
CA PRO A 74 3.70 0.65 -10.52
C PRO A 74 3.79 0.22 -11.99
N LYS A 75 4.93 0.43 -12.66
CA LYS A 75 5.18 -0.02 -14.05
C LYS A 75 5.62 -1.48 -14.12
N CYS A 76 6.73 -1.84 -13.46
CA CYS A 76 7.34 -3.17 -13.61
C CYS A 76 7.05 -4.14 -12.44
N LYS A 77 6.27 -3.71 -11.44
CA LYS A 77 5.84 -4.49 -10.26
C LYS A 77 6.95 -5.08 -9.39
N LYS A 78 8.23 -4.75 -9.64
CA LYS A 78 9.34 -5.11 -8.77
C LYS A 78 9.33 -4.27 -7.50
N MET A 79 9.70 -4.86 -6.38
CA MET A 79 9.86 -4.17 -5.10
C MET A 79 10.97 -3.11 -5.23
N ILE A 80 10.63 -1.87 -4.90
CA ILE A 80 11.55 -0.74 -4.96
C ILE A 80 11.95 -0.21 -3.58
N ILE A 81 11.14 -0.43 -2.55
CA ILE A 81 11.49 -0.13 -1.16
C ILE A 81 10.94 -1.26 -0.29
N GLN A 82 11.83 -1.94 0.42
CA GLN A 82 11.45 -2.90 1.44
C GLN A 82 11.16 -2.19 2.77
N ARG A 83 10.08 -2.56 3.43
CA ARG A 83 9.66 -2.00 4.72
C ARG A 83 9.29 -3.12 5.69
N ARG A 84 9.58 -2.90 6.96
CA ARG A 84 9.09 -3.69 8.08
C ARG A 84 8.74 -2.76 9.22
N GLY A 85 7.46 -2.41 9.36
CA GLY A 85 7.04 -1.28 10.18
C GLY A 85 7.78 0.01 9.79
N TYR A 86 8.47 0.64 10.75
CA TYR A 86 9.22 1.87 10.52
C TYR A 86 10.64 1.65 9.97
N MET A 87 11.10 0.40 9.88
CA MET A 87 12.43 0.09 9.35
C MET A 87 12.41 -0.02 7.83
N MET A 88 13.39 0.57 7.17
CA MET A 88 13.66 0.38 5.75
C MET A 88 14.72 -0.69 5.54
N GLY A 89 14.50 -1.57 4.57
CA GLY A 89 15.47 -2.55 4.11
C GLY A 89 16.09 -2.11 2.78
N GLU A 90 16.03 -2.98 1.78
CA GLU A 90 16.51 -2.68 0.44
C GLU A 90 15.82 -1.46 -0.19
N ILE A 91 16.61 -0.56 -0.76
CA ILE A 91 16.15 0.57 -1.58
C ILE A 91 16.66 0.39 -3.00
N ASN A 92 15.74 0.14 -3.91
CA ASN A 92 15.97 -0.19 -5.30
C ASN A 92 15.59 0.99 -6.22
N LEU A 93 16.04 2.19 -5.84
CA LEU A 93 15.85 3.45 -6.55
C LEU A 93 17.20 4.06 -6.96
N LYS A 94 17.21 4.76 -8.09
CA LYS A 94 18.35 5.56 -8.55
C LYS A 94 17.84 6.94 -8.99
N ALA A 95 18.24 7.99 -8.29
CA ALA A 95 17.80 9.37 -8.56
C ALA A 95 16.27 9.51 -8.71
N GLY A 96 15.52 8.98 -7.74
CA GLY A 96 14.05 9.02 -7.73
C GLY A 96 13.35 8.14 -8.77
N LYS A 97 14.08 7.25 -9.45
CA LYS A 97 13.55 6.35 -10.48
C LYS A 97 13.72 4.90 -10.07
N CYS A 98 12.78 4.05 -10.47
CA CYS A 98 12.91 2.59 -10.34
C CYS A 98 14.19 2.10 -11.01
N ARG A 99 15.07 1.41 -10.25
CA ARG A 99 16.35 0.91 -10.79
C ARG A 99 16.20 -0.09 -11.94
N TYR A 100 15.03 -0.72 -12.06
CA TYR A 100 14.80 -1.83 -12.99
C TYR A 100 14.20 -1.40 -14.33
N CYS A 101 13.35 -0.37 -14.34
CA CYS A 101 12.63 0.05 -15.55
C CYS A 101 12.65 1.57 -15.80
N GLY A 102 13.31 2.34 -14.92
CA GLY A 102 13.48 3.78 -15.06
C GLY A 102 12.22 4.62 -14.80
N LYS A 103 11.06 4.03 -14.43
CA LYS A 103 9.86 4.82 -14.09
C LYS A 103 10.20 5.77 -12.93
N PRO A 104 9.98 7.10 -13.09
CA PRO A 104 10.00 8.04 -11.97
C PRO A 104 8.99 7.62 -10.91
N ILE A 105 9.42 7.64 -9.66
CA ILE A 105 8.58 7.31 -8.50
C ILE A 105 8.28 8.62 -7.78
N PRO A 106 7.01 8.97 -7.53
CA PRO A 106 6.65 10.15 -6.75
C PRO A 106 7.26 10.08 -5.34
N GLY A 107 7.81 11.19 -4.87
CA GLY A 107 8.49 11.29 -3.58
C GLY A 107 9.58 12.36 -3.57
N ILE A 108 10.17 12.58 -2.40
CA ILE A 108 11.33 13.46 -2.20
C ILE A 108 12.55 12.56 -2.08
N TRP A 109 13.51 12.70 -3.00
CA TRP A 109 14.65 11.79 -3.15
C TRP A 109 16.02 12.50 -3.06
N THR A 110 16.02 13.72 -2.53
CA THR A 110 17.17 14.61 -2.38
C THR A 110 17.55 14.75 -0.92
#